data_AF-A0A5E3WMU7-F1
#
_entry.id   AF-A0A5E3WMU7-F1
#
_cell.length_a   1.000
_cell.length_b   1.000
_cell.length_c   1.000
_cell.angle_alpha   90.00
_cell.angle_beta   90.00
_cell.angle_gamma   90.00
#
_symmetry.space_group_name_H-M   'P 1'
#
loop_
_entity.id
_entity.type
_entity.pdbx_description
1 polymer ?
#
loop_
_entity_poly.entity_id
_entity_poly.type
_entity_poly.pdbx_seq_one_letter_code
_entity_poly.pdbx_strand_id
1 'polypeptide(L)'
;MTLLAAQLEHHSPIPQHESAALRSFYDSAWGRQWTPLNNIRVIATPPGSLPGHIDDDAPVINIATSTLELEPGTPLDQTYTCYGSLHTLFLALGLAEDHFGEEGVLVVRPEYELLRERLMSGDLERFERVVVTGHPGIGKTMCMLYILLYRLHRKLPTAIEVRSGEFTIFDGQGCTTYTNQISASSAAHERLKACWALSDSNAHVTIPSISFVSRAARVVQFTSPEEKRWKGWSKEWGAVLVIMDLPTMLDIAAVAHAYSHSPTEALTLASEFGPSLRTLQSLLDGHLYLASLRSQIQDQTQLLCSDAHLASSLSGFNLIEPDHEKVDALVYLRPLRRWRSAGQELRTDEGHIVIRAGEDGVLVEKRWMAEYCIPSHSQRENVKDVERGLSTGTSSQLSRALGSLTTHNVDGPWP
;
A
#
# COMPACT_ATOMS: atom_id res chain seq x y z
N MET A 1 51.23 -7.11 -7.31
CA MET A 1 49.76 -7.31 -7.32
C MET A 1 49.33 -7.80 -8.70
N THR A 2 49.79 -8.97 -9.12
CA THR A 2 49.61 -9.44 -10.52
C THR A 2 49.57 -10.97 -10.60
N LEU A 3 48.92 -11.64 -9.65
CA LEU A 3 48.91 -13.11 -9.55
C LEU A 3 47.61 -13.68 -8.91
N LEU A 4 46.47 -13.00 -9.13
CA LEU A 4 45.16 -13.41 -8.60
C LEU A 4 44.02 -13.24 -9.63
N ALA A 5 44.34 -13.42 -10.92
CA ALA A 5 43.40 -13.21 -12.04
C ALA A 5 43.17 -14.44 -12.93
N ALA A 6 43.64 -15.64 -12.56
CA ALA A 6 43.64 -16.81 -13.46
C ALA A 6 42.92 -18.06 -12.91
N GLN A 7 42.02 -17.92 -11.93
CA GLN A 7 41.29 -19.05 -11.33
C GLN A 7 39.76 -18.85 -11.30
N LEU A 8 39.21 -18.32 -12.39
CA LEU A 8 37.78 -18.00 -12.49
C LEU A 8 37.11 -18.56 -13.76
N GLU A 9 37.51 -19.72 -14.27
CA GLU A 9 36.82 -20.30 -15.44
C GLU A 9 36.69 -21.83 -15.32
N HIS A 10 35.73 -22.28 -14.52
CA HIS A 10 34.89 -23.46 -14.79
C HIS A 10 33.88 -23.64 -13.65
N HIS A 11 32.95 -22.69 -13.52
CA HIS A 11 31.72 -22.96 -12.77
C HIS A 11 30.76 -23.71 -13.69
N SER A 12 30.51 -24.98 -13.36
CA SER A 12 29.43 -25.78 -13.97
C SER A 12 28.12 -24.98 -13.99
N PRO A 13 27.30 -25.10 -15.03
CA PRO A 13 26.02 -24.41 -15.11
C PRO A 13 25.20 -24.71 -13.86
N ILE A 14 24.88 -23.65 -13.13
CA ILE A 14 24.14 -23.73 -11.88
C ILE A 14 22.73 -24.21 -12.20
N PRO A 15 22.19 -25.17 -11.44
CA PRO A 15 20.89 -25.74 -11.73
C PRO A 15 19.83 -24.64 -11.66
N GLN A 16 19.29 -24.31 -12.84
CA GLN A 16 18.07 -23.56 -12.97
C GLN A 16 16.94 -24.52 -12.59
N HIS A 17 16.34 -24.32 -11.42
CA HIS A 17 15.17 -25.08 -11.04
C HIS A 17 13.92 -24.37 -11.56
N GLU A 18 13.40 -24.82 -12.69
CA GLU A 18 12.02 -24.53 -13.08
C GLU A 18 11.09 -25.45 -12.30
N SER A 19 10.33 -24.89 -11.36
CA SER A 19 9.23 -25.62 -10.72
C SER A 19 8.13 -25.85 -11.75
N ALA A 20 7.64 -27.09 -11.88
CA ALA A 20 6.52 -27.41 -12.77
C ALA A 20 5.26 -26.58 -12.44
N ALA A 21 5.03 -26.27 -11.16
CA ALA A 21 3.92 -25.40 -10.74
C ALA A 21 4.09 -23.97 -11.25
N LEU A 22 5.31 -23.44 -11.18
CA LEU A 22 5.63 -22.09 -11.64
C LEU A 22 5.52 -21.98 -13.17
N ARG A 23 5.95 -23.02 -13.89
CA ARG A 23 5.77 -23.10 -15.34
C ARG A 23 4.29 -23.16 -15.72
N SER A 24 3.52 -24.02 -15.05
CA SER A 24 2.07 -24.13 -15.23
C SER A 24 1.37 -22.78 -15.00
N PHE A 25 1.73 -22.08 -13.91
CA PHE A 25 1.24 -20.73 -13.65
C PHE A 25 1.58 -19.78 -14.79
N TYR A 26 2.84 -19.70 -15.23
CA TYR A 26 3.26 -18.83 -16.33
C TYR A 26 2.46 -19.10 -17.61
N ASP A 27 2.29 -20.36 -18.00
CA ASP A 27 1.58 -20.73 -19.23
C ASP A 27 0.08 -20.36 -19.16
N SER A 28 -0.50 -20.35 -17.96
CA SER A 28 -1.87 -19.87 -17.70
C SER A 28 -1.99 -18.34 -17.62
N ALA A 29 -0.90 -17.65 -17.27
CA ALA A 29 -0.89 -16.23 -16.93
C ALA A 29 -0.46 -15.31 -18.06
N TRP A 30 0.59 -15.70 -18.78
CA TRP A 30 1.32 -14.81 -19.64
C TRP A 30 0.51 -14.44 -20.90
N GLY A 31 0.13 -13.17 -21.00
CA GLY A 31 -0.67 -12.68 -22.12
C GLY A 31 -2.12 -13.15 -22.11
N ARG A 32 -2.60 -13.78 -21.03
CA ARG A 32 -3.99 -14.21 -20.90
C ARG A 32 -4.71 -13.30 -19.92
N GLN A 33 -5.95 -12.97 -20.21
CA GLN A 33 -6.78 -12.24 -19.27
C GLN A 33 -7.14 -13.17 -18.12
N TRP A 34 -6.84 -12.75 -16.88
CA TRP A 34 -7.34 -13.48 -15.74
C TRP A 34 -8.85 -13.32 -15.72
N THR A 35 -9.56 -14.45 -15.80
CA THR A 35 -11.02 -14.42 -15.75
C THR A 35 -11.41 -14.25 -14.28
N PRO A 36 -12.17 -13.20 -13.93
CA PRO A 36 -12.75 -13.10 -12.60
C PRO A 36 -13.55 -14.35 -12.28
N LEU A 37 -13.41 -14.89 -11.07
CA LEU A 37 -14.24 -15.99 -10.59
C LEU A 37 -15.69 -15.51 -10.49
N ASN A 38 -15.87 -14.37 -9.84
CA ASN A 38 -17.14 -13.70 -9.62
C ASN A 38 -16.90 -12.23 -9.28
N ASN A 39 -17.97 -11.44 -9.39
CA ASN A 39 -18.05 -10.12 -8.78
C ASN A 39 -18.89 -10.24 -7.51
N ILE A 40 -18.43 -9.60 -6.42
CA ILE A 40 -19.17 -9.50 -5.17
C ILE A 40 -19.69 -8.06 -5.06
N ARG A 41 -21.00 -7.88 -4.89
CA ARG A 41 -21.57 -6.56 -4.64
C ARG A 41 -21.88 -6.42 -3.15
N VAL A 42 -21.35 -5.40 -2.51
CA VAL A 42 -21.56 -5.12 -1.09
C VAL A 42 -22.36 -3.84 -0.95
N ILE A 43 -23.53 -3.94 -0.31
CA ILE A 43 -24.46 -2.83 -0.12
C ILE A 43 -24.63 -2.58 1.37
N ALA A 44 -24.18 -1.41 1.82
CA ALA A 44 -24.47 -0.87 3.12
C ALA A 44 -25.85 -0.19 3.12
N THR A 45 -26.80 -0.80 3.84
CA THR A 45 -28.19 -0.34 3.91
C THR A 45 -28.44 0.47 5.19
N PRO A 46 -28.90 1.74 5.09
CA PRO A 46 -29.27 2.54 6.25
C PRO A 46 -30.25 1.83 7.19
N PRO A 47 -30.29 2.17 8.49
CA PRO A 47 -31.21 1.56 9.43
C PRO A 47 -32.65 1.91 9.01
N GLY A 48 -33.50 0.89 8.87
CA GLY A 48 -34.91 1.06 8.49
C GLY A 48 -35.20 1.07 6.98
N SER A 49 -34.19 0.95 6.11
CA SER A 49 -34.44 0.65 4.69
C SER A 49 -34.82 -0.82 4.52
N LEU A 50 -35.83 -1.10 3.70
CA LEU A 50 -36.09 -2.45 3.22
C LEU A 50 -34.93 -2.89 2.31
N PRO A 51 -34.47 -4.15 2.38
CA PRO A 51 -33.51 -4.67 1.42
C PRO A 51 -34.10 -4.49 0.02
N GLY A 52 -33.38 -3.78 -0.85
CA GLY A 52 -33.81 -3.57 -2.22
C GLY A 52 -34.04 -4.91 -2.91
N HIS A 53 -35.03 -4.98 -3.81
CA HIS A 53 -35.24 -6.17 -4.62
C HIS A 53 -33.97 -6.40 -5.46
N ILE A 54 -33.29 -7.52 -5.23
CA ILE A 54 -32.07 -7.90 -5.94
C ILE A 54 -32.51 -8.69 -7.17
N ASP A 55 -32.34 -8.10 -8.35
CA ASP A 55 -32.71 -8.68 -9.65
C ASP A 55 -31.46 -9.14 -10.44
N ASP A 56 -30.35 -9.42 -9.75
CA ASP A 56 -29.04 -9.63 -10.37
C ASP A 56 -28.39 -10.96 -9.93
N ASP A 57 -27.69 -11.63 -10.85
CA ASP A 57 -27.06 -12.95 -10.66
C ASP A 57 -25.80 -12.89 -9.78
N ALA A 58 -25.32 -11.68 -9.45
CA ALA A 58 -24.15 -11.49 -8.60
C ALA A 58 -24.49 -11.68 -7.11
N PRO A 59 -23.63 -12.33 -6.32
CA PRO A 59 -23.82 -12.40 -4.87
C PRO A 59 -23.83 -10.98 -4.27
N VAL A 60 -24.97 -10.60 -3.69
CA VAL A 60 -25.16 -9.32 -3.00
C VAL A 60 -25.08 -9.53 -1.49
N ILE A 61 -24.13 -8.83 -0.87
CA ILE A 61 -23.96 -8.79 0.59
C ILE A 61 -24.63 -7.52 1.10
N ASN A 62 -25.73 -7.67 1.85
CA ASN A 62 -26.37 -6.55 2.52
C ASN A 62 -25.81 -6.40 3.94
N ILE A 63 -25.27 -5.24 4.26
CA ILE A 63 -24.77 -4.91 5.58
C ILE A 63 -25.61 -3.80 6.17
N ALA A 64 -26.15 -4.00 7.37
CA ALA A 64 -26.87 -2.94 8.07
C ALA A 64 -25.89 -1.86 8.55
N THR A 65 -26.10 -0.60 8.20
CA THR A 65 -25.20 0.47 8.69
C THR A 65 -25.37 0.76 10.18
N SER A 66 -26.46 0.29 10.82
CA SER A 66 -26.64 0.43 12.27
C SER A 66 -25.53 -0.25 13.07
N THR A 67 -24.82 -1.20 12.46
CA THR A 67 -23.71 -1.93 13.08
C THR A 67 -22.34 -1.44 12.62
N LEU A 68 -22.27 -0.45 11.71
CA LEU A 68 -21.01 -0.01 11.11
C LEU A 68 -20.86 1.51 11.15
N GLU A 69 -19.74 1.95 11.71
CA GLU A 69 -19.23 3.30 11.44
C GLU A 69 -18.61 3.30 10.04
N LEU A 70 -19.40 3.70 9.04
CA LEU A 70 -18.90 3.91 7.69
C LEU A 70 -18.21 5.26 7.59
N GLU A 71 -17.10 5.28 6.87
CA GLU A 71 -16.36 6.51 6.73
C GLU A 71 -17.03 7.49 5.78
N PRO A 72 -17.03 8.80 6.11
CA PRO A 72 -17.61 9.82 5.27
C PRO A 72 -17.09 9.74 3.83
N GLY A 73 -18.01 9.67 2.87
CA GLY A 73 -17.68 9.58 1.44
C GLY A 73 -17.41 8.18 0.91
N THR A 74 -17.43 7.14 1.76
CA THR A 74 -17.41 5.75 1.27
C THR A 74 -18.73 5.46 0.53
N PRO A 75 -18.68 4.98 -0.72
CA PRO A 75 -19.88 4.56 -1.42
C PRO A 75 -20.62 3.49 -0.62
N LEU A 76 -21.95 3.60 -0.49
CA LEU A 76 -22.76 2.59 0.19
C LEU A 76 -23.00 1.33 -0.66
N ASP A 77 -22.60 1.35 -1.92
CA ASP A 77 -22.76 0.26 -2.86
C ASP A 77 -21.45 0.11 -3.63
N GLN A 78 -20.81 -1.04 -3.50
CA GLN A 78 -19.50 -1.28 -4.07
C GLN A 78 -19.40 -2.69 -4.64
N THR A 79 -18.88 -2.79 -5.86
CA THR A 79 -18.63 -4.07 -6.53
C THR A 79 -17.14 -4.39 -6.49
N TYR A 80 -16.81 -5.62 -6.13
CA TYR A 80 -15.46 -6.14 -6.02
C TYR A 80 -15.24 -7.26 -7.02
N THR A 81 -14.14 -7.17 -7.78
CA THR A 81 -13.69 -8.26 -8.65
C THR A 81 -12.90 -9.27 -7.84
N CYS A 82 -13.26 -10.56 -7.95
CA CYS A 82 -12.53 -11.63 -7.28
C CYS A 82 -11.84 -12.53 -8.30
N TYR A 83 -10.56 -12.81 -8.07
CA TYR A 83 -9.81 -13.80 -8.84
C TYR A 83 -9.60 -15.05 -7.99
N GLY A 84 -10.07 -16.20 -8.48
CA GLY A 84 -9.85 -17.49 -7.85
C GLY A 84 -8.66 -18.25 -8.43
N SER A 85 -8.47 -19.48 -7.94
CA SER A 85 -7.45 -20.43 -8.41
C SER A 85 -6.02 -19.90 -8.29
N LEU A 86 -5.76 -19.05 -7.29
CA LEU A 86 -4.42 -18.53 -7.03
C LEU A 86 -3.56 -19.48 -6.20
N HIS A 87 -4.11 -20.60 -5.74
CA HIS A 87 -3.37 -21.62 -5.00
C HIS A 87 -2.08 -22.06 -5.75
N THR A 88 -2.14 -22.30 -7.06
CA THR A 88 -0.94 -22.66 -7.85
C THR A 88 0.10 -21.55 -7.86
N LEU A 89 -0.33 -20.28 -7.88
CA LEU A 89 0.57 -19.12 -7.78
C LEU A 89 1.22 -19.06 -6.40
N PHE A 90 0.45 -19.23 -5.33
CA PHE A 90 0.96 -19.18 -3.96
C PHE A 90 1.97 -20.28 -3.71
N LEU A 91 1.67 -21.52 -4.13
CA LEU A 91 2.61 -22.63 -4.13
C LEU A 91 3.88 -22.34 -4.93
N ALA A 92 3.72 -21.83 -6.15
CA ALA A 92 4.84 -21.56 -7.05
C ALA A 92 5.79 -20.46 -6.51
N LEU A 93 5.24 -19.46 -5.83
CA LEU A 93 6.01 -18.40 -5.18
C LEU A 93 6.45 -18.79 -3.77
N GLY A 94 5.95 -19.92 -3.25
CA GLY A 94 6.31 -20.39 -1.94
C GLY A 94 5.76 -19.57 -0.80
N LEU A 95 4.60 -18.95 -1.03
CA LEU A 95 3.78 -18.31 -0.01
C LEU A 95 3.11 -19.41 0.84
N ALA A 96 3.11 -19.26 2.17
CA ALA A 96 2.57 -20.26 3.07
C ALA A 96 1.07 -20.51 2.81
N GLU A 97 0.68 -21.79 2.67
CA GLU A 97 -0.69 -22.20 2.34
C GLU A 97 -1.71 -21.78 3.41
N ASP A 98 -1.29 -21.76 4.68
CA ASP A 98 -2.16 -21.58 5.86
C ASP A 98 -2.94 -20.25 5.90
N HIS A 99 -2.68 -19.32 4.96
CA HIS A 99 -3.23 -17.97 4.99
C HIS A 99 -4.16 -17.65 3.81
N PHE A 100 -4.33 -18.55 2.85
CA PHE A 100 -4.99 -18.21 1.59
C PHE A 100 -6.21 -19.08 1.24
N GLY A 101 -6.64 -19.95 2.15
CA GLY A 101 -7.74 -20.89 1.91
C GLY A 101 -7.43 -21.90 0.80
N GLU A 102 -8.30 -22.88 0.62
CA GLU A 102 -8.08 -23.95 -0.36
C GLU A 102 -8.05 -23.44 -1.81
N GLU A 103 -8.90 -22.48 -2.15
CA GLU A 103 -9.02 -22.00 -3.54
C GLU A 103 -8.05 -20.86 -3.89
N GLY A 104 -7.53 -20.14 -2.89
CA GLY A 104 -6.73 -18.95 -3.09
C GLY A 104 -7.48 -17.84 -3.81
N VAL A 105 -8.17 -16.98 -3.06
CA VAL A 105 -8.99 -15.90 -3.62
C VAL A 105 -8.36 -14.53 -3.40
N LEU A 106 -8.25 -13.73 -4.46
CA LEU A 106 -7.85 -12.32 -4.40
C LEU A 106 -9.06 -11.42 -4.69
N VAL A 107 -9.44 -10.64 -3.69
CA VAL A 107 -10.45 -9.59 -3.82
C VAL A 107 -9.75 -8.28 -4.19
N VAL A 108 -10.08 -7.71 -5.34
CA VAL A 108 -9.52 -6.43 -5.79
C VAL A 108 -10.19 -5.28 -5.06
N ARG A 109 -9.46 -4.65 -4.14
CA ARG A 109 -9.90 -3.44 -3.44
C ARG A 109 -9.68 -2.19 -4.28
N PRO A 110 -10.47 -1.11 -4.11
CA PRO A 110 -10.22 0.17 -4.80
C PRO A 110 -8.82 0.72 -4.56
N GLU A 111 -8.27 0.53 -3.35
CA GLU A 111 -6.91 0.93 -3.02
C GLU A 111 -5.87 0.24 -3.91
N TYR A 112 -6.11 -1.01 -4.33
CA TYR A 112 -5.19 -1.75 -5.21
C TYR A 112 -5.23 -1.19 -6.63
N GLU A 113 -6.42 -0.83 -7.13
CA GLU A 113 -6.59 -0.19 -8.42
C GLU A 113 -5.95 1.20 -8.45
N LEU A 114 -6.20 1.98 -7.39
CA LEU A 114 -5.60 3.31 -7.21
C LEU A 114 -4.07 3.24 -7.20
N LEU A 115 -3.48 2.33 -6.42
CA LEU A 115 -2.02 2.19 -6.38
C LEU A 115 -1.46 1.75 -7.74
N ARG A 116 -2.11 0.78 -8.39
CA ARG A 116 -1.74 0.33 -9.75
C ARG A 116 -1.77 1.49 -10.73
N GLU A 117 -2.84 2.27 -10.76
CA GLU A 117 -2.99 3.43 -11.68
C GLU A 117 -1.95 4.49 -11.42
N ARG A 118 -1.70 4.84 -10.14
CA ARG A 118 -0.65 5.79 -9.77
C ARG A 118 0.73 5.33 -10.21
N LEU A 119 1.04 4.05 -10.05
CA LEU A 119 2.30 3.45 -10.48
C LEU A 119 2.44 3.44 -12.01
N MET A 120 1.39 3.11 -12.75
CA MET A 120 1.49 2.85 -14.20
C MET A 120 1.35 4.11 -15.06
N SER A 121 0.50 5.05 -14.67
CA SER A 121 0.13 6.20 -15.49
C SER A 121 -0.16 7.47 -14.68
N GLY A 122 0.12 7.45 -13.38
CA GLY A 122 -0.16 8.56 -12.48
C GLY A 122 1.10 9.22 -11.93
N ASP A 123 0.95 9.88 -10.79
CA ASP A 123 2.01 10.67 -10.17
C ASP A 123 3.22 9.86 -9.71
N LEU A 124 3.04 8.54 -9.50
CA LEU A 124 4.12 7.65 -9.12
C LEU A 124 4.93 7.12 -10.32
N GLU A 125 4.44 7.24 -11.56
CA GLU A 125 5.07 6.67 -12.76
C GLU A 125 6.56 7.03 -12.91
N ARG A 126 6.90 8.29 -12.61
CA ARG A 126 8.27 8.84 -12.70
C ARG A 126 9.28 8.28 -11.70
N PHE A 127 8.83 7.55 -10.67
CA PHE A 127 9.72 7.04 -9.62
C PHE A 127 10.14 5.61 -9.92
N GLU A 128 11.44 5.43 -10.13
CA GLU A 128 12.05 4.11 -10.36
C GLU A 128 12.09 3.25 -9.09
N ARG A 129 12.00 3.85 -7.90
CA ARG A 129 12.09 3.17 -6.61
C ARG A 129 10.92 3.61 -5.73
N VAL A 130 10.08 2.66 -5.32
CA VAL A 130 8.87 2.91 -4.54
C VAL A 130 8.82 1.95 -3.36
N VAL A 131 8.55 2.48 -2.17
CA VAL A 131 8.23 1.71 -0.96
C VAL A 131 6.74 1.85 -0.72
N VAL A 132 6.03 0.74 -0.68
CA VAL A 132 4.62 0.64 -0.30
C VAL A 132 4.57 0.04 1.10
N THR A 133 4.22 0.86 2.08
CA THR A 133 4.09 0.45 3.47
C THR A 133 2.65 0.54 3.96
N GLY A 134 2.39 0.12 5.18
CA GLY A 134 1.09 0.18 5.83
C GLY A 134 0.99 -0.86 6.93
N HIS A 135 -0.09 -0.82 7.70
CA HIS A 135 -0.28 -1.71 8.85
C HIS A 135 -0.12 -3.21 8.48
N PRO A 136 0.47 -4.06 9.33
CA PRO A 136 0.57 -5.50 9.06
C PRO A 136 -0.81 -6.12 8.75
N GLY A 137 -0.85 -7.13 7.86
CA GLY A 137 -2.08 -7.87 7.60
C GLY A 137 -3.16 -7.19 6.73
N ILE A 138 -2.99 -5.93 6.31
CA ILE A 138 -3.99 -5.20 5.50
C ILE A 138 -4.06 -5.58 4.01
N GLY A 139 -3.36 -6.64 3.58
CA GLY A 139 -3.36 -7.11 2.19
C GLY A 139 -2.35 -6.44 1.24
N LYS A 140 -1.18 -6.02 1.73
CA LYS A 140 -0.09 -5.51 0.86
C LYS A 140 0.42 -6.57 -0.11
N THR A 141 0.65 -7.79 0.37
CA THR A 141 1.03 -8.94 -0.47
C THR A 141 -0.02 -9.21 -1.55
N MET A 142 -1.32 -9.14 -1.22
CA MET A 142 -2.39 -9.27 -2.22
C MET A 142 -2.36 -8.15 -3.26
N CYS A 143 -2.10 -6.90 -2.85
CA CYS A 143 -1.92 -5.80 -3.79
C CYS A 143 -0.72 -6.02 -4.74
N MET A 144 0.40 -6.54 -4.22
CA MET A 144 1.56 -6.88 -5.03
C MET A 144 1.22 -7.96 -6.07
N LEU A 145 0.51 -9.03 -5.65
CA LEU A 145 0.10 -10.10 -6.55
C LEU A 145 -0.91 -9.63 -7.60
N TYR A 146 -1.81 -8.71 -7.24
CA TYR A 146 -2.68 -8.04 -8.20
C TYR A 146 -1.88 -7.28 -9.27
N ILE A 147 -0.85 -6.53 -8.87
CA ILE A 147 0.04 -5.83 -9.80
C ILE A 147 0.81 -6.83 -10.68
N LEU A 148 1.29 -7.95 -10.11
CA LEU A 148 1.92 -9.03 -10.88
C LEU A 148 0.97 -9.55 -11.96
N LEU A 149 -0.23 -10.00 -11.58
CA LEU A 149 -1.23 -10.53 -12.52
C LEU A 149 -1.56 -9.53 -13.63
N TYR A 150 -1.76 -8.26 -13.27
CA TYR A 150 -2.02 -7.19 -14.24
C TYR A 150 -0.91 -7.03 -15.28
N ARG A 151 0.36 -7.15 -14.86
CA ARG A 151 1.53 -7.04 -15.73
C ARG A 151 1.74 -8.29 -16.59
N LEU A 152 1.56 -9.49 -16.03
CA LEU A 152 1.65 -10.75 -16.77
C LEU A 152 0.59 -10.84 -17.88
N HIS A 153 -0.64 -10.40 -17.59
CA HIS A 153 -1.71 -10.29 -18.59
C HIS A 153 -1.29 -9.43 -19.79
N ARG A 154 -0.50 -8.37 -19.57
CA ARG A 154 0.00 -7.46 -20.61
C ARG A 154 1.35 -7.84 -21.20
N LYS A 155 1.87 -9.04 -20.88
CA LYS A 155 3.20 -9.51 -21.30
C LYS A 155 4.32 -8.54 -20.94
N LEU A 156 4.20 -7.86 -19.81
CA LEU A 156 5.21 -6.92 -19.33
C LEU A 156 6.23 -7.66 -18.44
N PRO A 157 7.54 -7.57 -18.74
CA PRO A 157 8.58 -8.21 -17.94
C PRO A 157 8.49 -7.79 -16.48
N THR A 158 8.46 -8.78 -15.59
CA THR A 158 8.27 -8.57 -14.15
C THR A 158 9.10 -9.58 -13.38
N ALA A 159 9.87 -9.12 -12.41
CA ALA A 159 10.54 -9.96 -11.45
C ALA A 159 9.82 -9.88 -10.11
N ILE A 160 9.81 -10.97 -9.35
CA ILE A 160 9.24 -11.00 -8.00
C ILE A 160 10.22 -11.66 -7.02
N GLU A 161 10.33 -11.08 -5.83
CA GLU A 161 11.12 -11.59 -4.70
C GLU A 161 10.21 -11.72 -3.48
N VAL A 162 9.88 -12.98 -3.15
CA VAL A 162 9.07 -13.33 -1.97
C VAL A 162 9.92 -14.04 -0.92
N ARG A 163 11.02 -14.67 -1.32
CA ARG A 163 11.92 -15.43 -0.44
C ARG A 163 13.29 -14.80 -0.42
N SER A 164 13.95 -14.91 0.73
CA SER A 164 15.30 -14.37 0.86
C SER A 164 16.26 -15.13 -0.02
N GLY A 165 17.03 -14.39 -0.80
CA GLY A 165 18.04 -15.00 -1.65
C GLY A 165 17.49 -15.58 -2.96
N GLU A 166 16.21 -15.42 -3.28
CA GLU A 166 15.61 -15.96 -4.50
C GLU A 166 14.67 -14.94 -5.16
N PHE A 167 14.76 -14.80 -6.48
CA PHE A 167 13.78 -14.05 -7.24
C PHE A 167 13.42 -14.78 -8.53
N THR A 168 12.21 -14.52 -9.02
CA THR A 168 11.69 -15.14 -10.24
C THR A 168 11.43 -14.07 -11.28
N ILE A 169 11.96 -14.24 -12.50
CA ILE A 169 11.67 -13.37 -13.64
C ILE A 169 10.60 -14.02 -14.52
N PHE A 170 9.55 -13.26 -14.82
CA PHE A 170 8.55 -13.55 -15.85
C PHE A 170 8.75 -12.60 -17.03
N ASP A 171 9.03 -13.14 -18.21
CA ASP A 171 9.14 -12.36 -19.45
C ASP A 171 8.80 -13.23 -20.67
N GLY A 172 9.04 -12.72 -21.89
CA GLY A 172 8.77 -13.46 -23.12
C GLY A 172 9.58 -14.76 -23.29
N GLN A 173 10.63 -14.97 -22.49
CA GLN A 173 11.43 -16.20 -22.51
C GLN A 173 10.84 -17.29 -21.59
N GLY A 174 9.84 -16.96 -20.78
CA GLY A 174 9.28 -17.86 -19.80
C GLY A 174 9.39 -17.33 -18.37
N CYS A 175 9.41 -18.27 -17.44
CA CYS A 175 9.55 -17.99 -16.02
C CYS A 175 10.77 -18.73 -15.46
N THR A 176 11.70 -18.02 -14.84
CA THR A 176 12.95 -18.61 -14.30
C THR A 176 13.27 -18.04 -12.93
N THR A 177 13.56 -18.92 -11.98
CA THR A 177 14.00 -18.56 -10.62
C THR A 177 15.53 -18.52 -10.54
N TYR A 178 16.05 -17.50 -9.88
CA TYR A 178 17.47 -17.26 -9.67
C TYR A 178 17.78 -17.13 -8.18
N THR A 179 18.90 -17.70 -7.76
CA THR A 179 19.42 -17.56 -6.39
C THR A 179 20.47 -16.44 -6.31
N ASN A 180 20.33 -15.51 -5.37
CA ASN A 180 21.22 -14.36 -5.14
C ASN A 180 22.65 -14.74 -4.74
N GLN A 181 22.89 -15.99 -4.30
CA GLN A 181 24.21 -16.44 -3.87
C GLN A 181 25.23 -16.54 -5.01
N ILE A 182 24.76 -16.51 -6.26
CA ILE A 182 25.64 -16.62 -7.40
C ILE A 182 25.31 -15.45 -8.28
N SER A 183 26.26 -14.50 -8.38
CA SER A 183 26.24 -13.34 -9.27
C SER A 183 25.36 -13.67 -10.46
N ALA A 184 24.13 -13.14 -10.46
CA ALA A 184 23.12 -13.61 -11.39
C ALA A 184 23.77 -13.63 -12.77
N SER A 185 23.67 -14.76 -13.49
CA SER A 185 24.38 -14.92 -14.77
C SER A 185 24.19 -13.66 -15.62
N SER A 186 25.15 -13.30 -16.48
CA SER A 186 25.03 -12.10 -17.33
C SER A 186 23.63 -12.00 -17.99
N ALA A 187 23.05 -13.14 -18.39
CA ALA A 187 21.70 -13.25 -18.90
C ALA A 187 20.59 -12.78 -17.93
N ALA A 188 20.63 -13.16 -16.66
CA ALA A 188 19.65 -12.74 -15.65
C ALA A 188 19.70 -11.23 -15.42
N HIS A 189 20.92 -10.66 -15.37
CA HIS A 189 21.10 -9.22 -15.24
C HIS A 189 20.55 -8.47 -16.45
N GLU A 190 20.75 -8.96 -17.67
CA GLU A 190 20.18 -8.35 -18.87
C GLU A 190 18.64 -8.41 -18.87
N ARG A 191 18.04 -9.55 -18.45
CA ARG A 191 16.58 -9.68 -18.31
C ARG A 191 16.01 -8.70 -17.27
N LEU A 192 16.68 -8.53 -16.12
CA LEU A 192 16.25 -7.61 -15.07
C LEU A 192 16.16 -6.15 -15.52
N LYS A 193 17.03 -5.69 -16.43
CA LYS A 193 17.00 -4.31 -16.95
C LYS A 193 15.69 -3.92 -17.61
N ALA A 194 14.89 -4.89 -18.08
CA ALA A 194 13.57 -4.65 -18.64
C ALA A 194 12.43 -4.83 -17.62
N CYS A 195 12.73 -5.35 -16.43
CA CYS A 195 11.72 -5.77 -15.46
C CYS A 195 11.32 -4.65 -14.50
N TRP A 196 10.04 -4.64 -14.13
CA TRP A 196 9.67 -4.17 -12.80
C TRP A 196 9.94 -5.28 -11.79
N ALA A 197 10.62 -4.95 -10.72
CA ALA A 197 10.94 -5.84 -9.63
C ALA A 197 10.00 -5.57 -8.44
N LEU A 198 9.19 -6.57 -8.09
CA LEU A 198 8.27 -6.53 -6.95
C LEU A 198 8.91 -7.30 -5.79
N SER A 199 9.10 -6.68 -4.63
CA SER A 199 9.72 -7.32 -3.46
C SER A 199 8.73 -7.28 -2.29
N ASP A 200 8.45 -8.41 -1.65
CA ASP A 200 7.59 -8.50 -0.46
C ASP A 200 8.43 -8.71 0.80
N SER A 201 8.52 -7.68 1.63
CA SER A 201 9.30 -7.75 2.86
C SER A 201 8.61 -8.59 3.93
N ASN A 202 9.31 -9.63 4.37
CA ASN A 202 8.87 -10.59 5.37
C ASN A 202 9.98 -10.86 6.40
N ALA A 203 9.88 -11.97 7.15
CA ALA A 203 10.87 -12.33 8.16
C ALA A 203 12.27 -12.57 7.58
N HIS A 204 12.36 -12.91 6.29
CA HIS A 204 13.60 -13.27 5.62
C HIS A 204 14.04 -12.24 4.57
N VAL A 205 13.09 -11.51 3.98
CA VAL A 205 13.34 -10.41 3.05
C VAL A 205 13.13 -9.09 3.79
N THR A 206 14.20 -8.46 4.28
CA THR A 206 14.08 -7.14 4.93
C THR A 206 14.07 -6.03 3.91
N ILE A 207 15.02 -6.06 2.98
CA ILE A 207 15.21 -5.11 1.88
C ILE A 207 15.20 -5.86 0.53
N PRO A 208 14.90 -5.18 -0.59
CA PRO A 208 15.01 -5.82 -1.90
C PRO A 208 16.45 -6.25 -2.19
N SER A 209 16.64 -7.35 -2.93
CA SER A 209 17.98 -7.78 -3.30
C SER A 209 18.80 -6.70 -4.01
N ILE A 210 20.12 -6.79 -3.87
CA ILE A 210 21.08 -5.92 -4.58
C ILE A 210 20.83 -5.99 -6.10
N SER A 211 20.50 -7.17 -6.63
CA SER A 211 20.13 -7.38 -8.03
C SER A 211 18.94 -6.51 -8.45
N PHE A 212 17.91 -6.41 -7.61
CA PHE A 212 16.74 -5.57 -7.87
C PHE A 212 17.10 -4.10 -7.85
N VAL A 213 17.68 -3.60 -6.75
CA VAL A 213 17.96 -2.15 -6.60
C VAL A 213 18.95 -1.62 -7.63
N SER A 214 19.92 -2.43 -8.05
CA SER A 214 20.98 -1.99 -8.99
C SER A 214 20.67 -2.24 -10.47
N ARG A 215 19.79 -3.19 -10.82
CA ARG A 215 19.58 -3.60 -12.22
C ARG A 215 18.15 -3.47 -12.72
N ALA A 216 17.15 -3.56 -11.86
CA ALA A 216 15.77 -3.51 -12.33
C ALA A 216 15.42 -2.12 -12.87
N ALA A 217 14.62 -2.08 -13.94
CA ALA A 217 14.08 -0.82 -14.48
C ALA A 217 13.30 -0.05 -13.41
N ARG A 218 12.58 -0.80 -12.57
CA ARG A 218 11.81 -0.26 -11.46
C ARG A 218 11.78 -1.24 -10.30
N VAL A 219 11.80 -0.73 -9.07
CA VAL A 219 11.63 -1.54 -7.84
C VAL A 219 10.44 -1.02 -7.06
N VAL A 220 9.52 -1.91 -6.71
CA VAL A 220 8.40 -1.65 -5.81
C VAL A 220 8.50 -2.64 -4.66
N GLN A 221 8.85 -2.13 -3.47
CA GLN A 221 8.88 -2.93 -2.24
C GLN A 221 7.54 -2.80 -1.53
N PHE A 222 6.96 -3.91 -1.09
CA PHE A 222 5.84 -3.95 -0.16
C PHE A 222 6.38 -4.33 1.21
N THR A 223 6.13 -3.54 2.26
CA THR A 223 6.74 -3.77 3.58
C THR A 223 5.84 -3.38 4.74
N SER A 224 6.13 -3.90 5.93
CA SER A 224 5.55 -3.41 7.19
C SER A 224 6.02 -1.96 7.46
N PRO A 225 5.39 -1.22 8.41
CA PRO A 225 5.76 0.16 8.71
C PRO A 225 7.11 0.28 9.42
N GLU A 226 7.71 -0.85 9.79
CA GLU A 226 8.98 -0.92 10.49
C GLU A 226 10.12 -0.29 9.67
N GLU A 227 10.67 0.82 10.17
CA GLU A 227 11.66 1.64 9.45
C GLU A 227 12.88 0.84 8.97
N LYS A 228 13.33 -0.13 9.77
CA LYS A 228 14.51 -0.96 9.45
C LYS A 228 14.39 -1.72 8.13
N ARG A 229 13.17 -1.91 7.64
CA ARG A 229 12.89 -2.60 6.37
C ARG A 229 12.99 -1.72 5.13
N TRP A 230 12.96 -0.40 5.28
CA TRP A 230 12.93 0.49 4.12
C TRP A 230 13.82 1.72 4.22
N LYS A 231 13.95 2.34 5.40
CA LYS A 231 14.59 3.66 5.59
C LYS A 231 16.02 3.73 5.07
N GLY A 232 16.81 2.68 5.31
CA GLY A 232 18.21 2.62 4.89
C GLY A 232 18.36 2.63 3.36
N TRP A 233 17.74 1.65 2.69
CA TRP A 233 17.87 1.52 1.24
C TRP A 233 17.05 2.58 0.49
N SER A 234 15.92 3.04 1.03
CA SER A 234 15.13 4.12 0.41
C SER A 234 15.93 5.42 0.34
N LYS A 235 16.71 5.72 1.39
CA LYS A 235 17.61 6.88 1.42
C LYS A 235 18.74 6.75 0.40
N GLU A 236 19.35 5.57 0.31
CA GLU A 236 20.46 5.31 -0.61
C GLU A 236 20.02 5.38 -2.09
N TRP A 237 18.81 4.89 -2.39
CA TRP A 237 18.31 4.74 -3.76
C TRP A 237 17.22 5.74 -4.14
N GLY A 238 16.96 6.76 -3.30
CA GLY A 238 15.99 7.80 -3.56
C GLY A 238 14.54 7.30 -3.73
N ALA A 239 14.15 6.28 -2.97
CA ALA A 239 12.82 5.70 -3.08
C ALA A 239 11.74 6.60 -2.48
N VAL A 240 10.58 6.69 -3.16
CA VAL A 240 9.39 7.37 -2.62
C VAL A 240 8.61 6.42 -1.73
N LEU A 241 8.18 6.90 -0.56
CA LEU A 241 7.36 6.15 0.37
C LEU A 241 5.87 6.41 0.09
N VAL A 242 5.08 5.35 0.07
CA VAL A 242 3.63 5.34 -0.13
C VAL A 242 3.02 4.52 1.00
N ILE A 243 2.05 5.09 1.70
CA ILE A 243 1.34 4.40 2.79
C ILE A 243 -0.01 3.94 2.27
N MET A 244 -0.23 2.63 2.22
CA MET A 244 -1.47 2.01 1.78
C MET A 244 -2.55 2.09 2.87
N ASP A 245 -3.79 2.37 2.46
CA ASP A 245 -4.90 2.53 3.42
C ASP A 245 -5.36 1.22 4.06
N LEU A 246 -5.95 1.37 5.25
CA LEU A 246 -6.67 0.32 5.94
C LEU A 246 -7.90 -0.12 5.11
N PRO A 247 -8.25 -1.41 5.12
CA PRO A 247 -9.49 -1.91 4.53
C PRO A 247 -10.70 -1.20 5.11
N THR A 248 -11.65 -0.85 4.25
CA THR A 248 -12.97 -0.39 4.70
C THR A 248 -13.78 -1.57 5.25
N MET A 249 -14.86 -1.30 5.97
CA MET A 249 -15.79 -2.35 6.39
C MET A 249 -16.40 -3.10 5.18
N LEU A 250 -16.62 -2.42 4.05
CA LEU A 250 -17.07 -3.07 2.82
C LEU A 250 -15.99 -4.01 2.25
N ASP A 251 -14.72 -3.61 2.31
CA ASP A 251 -13.60 -4.45 1.88
C ASP A 251 -13.52 -5.72 2.73
N ILE A 252 -13.69 -5.58 4.06
CA ILE A 252 -13.65 -6.70 5.00
C ILE A 252 -14.80 -7.67 4.73
N ALA A 253 -16.02 -7.16 4.52
CA ALA A 253 -17.17 -7.99 4.20
C ALA A 253 -17.00 -8.74 2.86
N ALA A 254 -16.48 -8.06 1.83
CA ALA A 254 -16.19 -8.67 0.54
C ALA A 254 -15.14 -9.79 0.67
N VAL A 255 -14.06 -9.54 1.42
CA VAL A 255 -13.01 -10.54 1.69
C VAL A 255 -13.58 -11.71 2.49
N ALA A 256 -14.29 -11.48 3.59
CA ALA A 256 -14.87 -12.54 4.40
C ALA A 256 -15.77 -13.46 3.55
N HIS A 257 -16.66 -12.88 2.74
CA HIS A 257 -17.52 -13.65 1.84
C HIS A 257 -16.74 -14.41 0.77
N ALA A 258 -15.71 -13.79 0.17
CA ALA A 258 -14.87 -14.45 -0.82
C ALA A 258 -14.15 -15.69 -0.27
N TYR A 259 -13.87 -15.70 1.04
CA TYR A 259 -13.29 -16.83 1.77
C TYR A 259 -14.35 -17.74 2.43
N SER A 260 -15.62 -17.61 2.03
CA SER A 260 -16.74 -18.40 2.58
C SER A 260 -16.97 -18.23 4.09
N HIS A 261 -16.55 -17.11 4.67
CA HIS A 261 -16.86 -16.74 6.05
C HIS A 261 -18.08 -15.83 6.15
N SER A 262 -18.65 -15.73 7.35
CA SER A 262 -19.76 -14.82 7.66
C SER A 262 -19.29 -13.35 7.64
N PRO A 263 -19.82 -12.49 6.75
CA PRO A 263 -19.46 -11.07 6.75
C PRO A 263 -19.84 -10.39 8.06
N THR A 264 -20.98 -10.74 8.65
CA THR A 264 -21.42 -10.16 9.94
C THR A 264 -20.41 -10.45 11.06
N GLU A 265 -19.94 -11.70 11.16
CA GLU A 265 -18.95 -12.09 12.15
C GLU A 265 -17.62 -11.37 11.92
N ALA A 266 -17.14 -11.33 10.67
CA ALA A 266 -15.92 -10.62 10.30
C ALA A 266 -15.98 -9.12 10.66
N LEU A 267 -17.14 -8.48 10.47
CA LEU A 267 -17.36 -7.09 10.83
C LEU A 267 -17.40 -6.87 12.34
N THR A 268 -18.03 -7.79 13.10
CA THR A 268 -17.97 -7.76 14.56
C THR A 268 -16.53 -7.86 15.05
N LEU A 269 -15.76 -8.82 14.51
CA LEU A 269 -14.34 -8.97 14.84
C LEU A 269 -13.52 -7.74 14.40
N ALA A 270 -13.83 -7.12 13.26
CA ALA A 270 -13.15 -5.91 12.80
C ALA A 270 -13.43 -4.71 13.71
N SER A 271 -14.66 -4.59 14.23
CA SER A 271 -15.00 -3.53 15.19
C SER A 271 -14.26 -3.69 16.52
N GLU A 272 -13.93 -4.93 16.91
CA GLU A 272 -13.23 -5.23 18.16
C GLU A 272 -11.71 -5.19 18.01
N PHE A 273 -11.16 -5.81 16.97
CA PHE A 273 -9.73 -6.07 16.79
C PHE A 273 -9.08 -5.26 15.66
N GLY A 274 -9.85 -4.45 14.95
CA GLY A 274 -9.41 -3.61 13.84
C GLY A 274 -9.35 -4.32 12.47
N PRO A 275 -9.03 -3.58 11.41
CA PRO A 275 -9.20 -3.99 10.01
C PRO A 275 -8.03 -4.82 9.43
N SER A 276 -7.25 -5.54 10.24
CA SER A 276 -6.22 -6.44 9.72
C SER A 276 -6.87 -7.67 9.08
N LEU A 277 -6.95 -7.72 7.74
CA LEU A 277 -7.55 -8.84 7.00
C LEU A 277 -6.95 -10.18 7.43
N ARG A 278 -5.62 -10.23 7.60
CA ARG A 278 -4.94 -11.45 8.07
C ARG A 278 -5.40 -11.87 9.46
N THR A 279 -5.48 -10.94 10.41
CA THR A 279 -5.91 -11.26 11.79
C THR A 279 -7.35 -11.74 11.81
N LEU A 280 -8.23 -11.04 11.08
CA LEU A 280 -9.65 -11.41 10.98
C LEU A 280 -9.82 -12.79 10.35
N GLN A 281 -9.12 -13.05 9.25
CA GLN A 281 -9.14 -14.35 8.61
C GLN A 281 -8.63 -15.46 9.56
N SER A 282 -7.50 -15.26 10.24
CA SER A 282 -7.00 -16.23 11.22
C SER A 282 -7.96 -16.49 12.38
N LEU A 283 -8.77 -15.51 12.80
CA LEU A 283 -9.81 -15.70 13.80
C LEU A 283 -10.99 -16.51 13.24
N LEU A 284 -11.44 -16.19 12.02
CA LEU A 284 -12.55 -16.86 11.34
C LEU A 284 -12.20 -18.32 10.97
N ASP A 285 -10.96 -18.58 10.58
CA ASP A 285 -10.41 -19.92 10.32
C ASP A 285 -10.17 -20.72 11.62
N GLY A 286 -10.29 -20.09 12.80
CA GLY A 286 -9.99 -20.72 14.09
C GLY A 286 -8.50 -20.98 14.34
N HIS A 287 -7.61 -20.41 13.52
CA HIS A 287 -6.15 -20.48 13.70
C HIS A 287 -5.64 -19.60 14.85
N LEU A 288 -6.41 -18.56 15.21
CA LEU A 288 -6.10 -17.67 16.33
C LEU A 288 -7.20 -17.74 17.39
N TYR A 289 -6.79 -17.94 18.66
CA TYR A 289 -7.74 -18.02 19.76
C TYR A 289 -8.11 -16.62 20.27
N LEU A 290 -9.40 -16.28 20.22
CA LEU A 290 -9.94 -14.97 20.63
C LEU A 290 -9.46 -14.51 22.02
N ALA A 291 -9.46 -15.40 23.01
CA ALA A 291 -9.04 -15.01 24.36
C ALA A 291 -7.53 -14.72 24.44
N SER A 292 -6.71 -15.41 23.64
CA SER A 292 -5.27 -15.15 23.58
C SER A 292 -5.00 -13.79 22.93
N LEU A 293 -5.69 -13.48 21.83
CA LEU A 293 -5.57 -12.17 21.18
C LEU A 293 -6.01 -11.03 22.10
N ARG A 294 -7.15 -11.20 22.81
CA ARG A 294 -7.61 -10.23 23.81
C ARG A 294 -6.58 -10.00 24.92
N SER A 295 -6.00 -11.08 25.46
CA SER A 295 -4.94 -10.98 26.47
C SER A 295 -3.74 -10.20 25.94
N GLN A 296 -3.25 -10.53 24.73
CA GLN A 296 -2.13 -9.81 24.12
C GLN A 296 -2.43 -8.33 23.92
N ILE A 297 -3.63 -8.00 23.45
CA ILE A 297 -4.07 -6.60 23.27
C ILE A 297 -4.12 -5.88 24.61
N GLN A 298 -4.63 -6.52 25.67
CA GLN A 298 -4.67 -5.95 27.02
C GLN A 298 -3.27 -5.72 27.57
N ASP A 299 -2.37 -6.70 27.44
CA ASP A 299 -0.98 -6.61 27.90
C ASP A 299 -0.24 -5.47 27.18
N GLN A 300 -0.42 -5.36 25.86
CA GLN A 300 0.20 -4.31 25.05
C GLN A 300 -0.40 -2.93 25.34
N THR A 301 -1.71 -2.86 25.55
CA THR A 301 -2.38 -1.62 25.99
C THR A 301 -1.87 -1.18 27.35
N GLN A 302 -1.74 -2.11 28.31
CA GLN A 302 -1.21 -1.81 29.64
C GLN A 302 0.24 -1.34 29.56
N LEU A 303 1.07 -1.98 28.71
CA LEU A 303 2.45 -1.57 28.48
C LEU A 303 2.52 -0.14 27.91
N LEU A 304 1.70 0.17 26.90
CA LEU A 304 1.59 1.51 26.31
C LEU A 304 1.12 2.57 27.30
N CYS A 305 0.10 2.24 28.11
CA CYS A 305 -0.41 3.14 29.15
C CYS A 305 0.58 3.36 30.30
N SER A 306 1.46 2.38 30.55
CA SER A 306 2.50 2.47 31.59
C SER A 306 3.72 3.28 31.15
N ASP A 307 3.87 3.54 29.84
CA ASP A 307 4.95 4.37 29.32
C ASP A 307 4.65 5.86 29.57
N ALA A 308 5.29 6.40 30.60
CA ALA A 308 5.16 7.81 30.98
C ALA A 308 5.57 8.79 29.86
N HIS A 309 6.43 8.39 28.92
CA HIS A 309 6.80 9.23 27.77
C HIS A 309 5.69 9.27 26.73
N LEU A 310 5.02 8.15 26.46
CA LEU A 310 3.84 8.14 25.59
C LEU A 310 2.67 8.86 26.26
N ALA A 311 2.42 8.61 27.55
CA ALA A 311 1.36 9.29 28.29
C ALA A 311 1.57 10.82 28.36
N SER A 312 2.82 11.29 28.51
CA SER A 312 3.16 12.72 28.46
C SER A 312 3.12 13.30 27.04
N SER A 313 3.53 12.54 26.01
CA SER A 313 3.44 12.94 24.60
C SER A 313 2.01 12.94 24.05
N LEU A 314 1.11 12.17 24.68
CA LEU A 314 -0.34 12.16 24.37
C LEU A 314 -1.10 13.26 25.12
N SER A 315 -0.57 13.76 26.25
CA SER A 315 -1.18 14.82 27.06
C SER A 315 -0.60 16.21 26.81
N GLY A 316 0.58 16.32 26.20
CA GLY A 316 1.23 17.58 25.81
C GLY A 316 1.65 17.57 24.34
N PHE A 317 1.30 18.62 23.61
CA PHE A 317 1.56 18.82 22.16
C PHE A 317 3.05 18.94 21.76
N ASN A 318 4.00 18.35 22.51
CA ASN A 318 5.41 18.35 22.14
C ASN A 318 5.81 16.96 21.65
N LEU A 319 6.07 16.89 20.34
CA LEU A 319 6.55 15.71 19.61
C LEU A 319 7.91 15.28 20.15
N ILE A 320 7.94 14.13 20.82
CA ILE A 320 9.14 13.30 20.95
C ILE A 320 8.92 12.09 20.04
N GLU A 321 9.87 11.82 19.13
CA GLU A 321 9.92 10.57 18.36
C GLU A 321 10.02 9.40 19.36
N PRO A 322 8.99 8.55 19.50
CA PRO A 322 9.06 7.43 20.43
C PRO A 322 10.07 6.41 19.91
N ASP A 323 10.82 5.78 20.83
CA ASP A 323 11.72 4.69 20.50
C ASP A 323 10.90 3.50 19.97
N HIS A 324 10.97 3.27 18.66
CA HIS A 324 9.96 2.54 17.88
C HIS A 324 10.03 1.01 17.98
N GLU A 325 10.99 0.44 18.72
CA GLU A 325 11.22 -1.01 18.78
C GLU A 325 10.21 -1.80 19.62
N LYS A 326 9.25 -1.16 20.30
CA LYS A 326 8.38 -1.83 21.30
C LYS A 326 6.88 -1.84 21.00
N VAL A 327 6.43 -1.32 19.87
CA VAL A 327 4.99 -1.21 19.56
C VAL A 327 4.63 -1.90 18.25
N ASP A 328 4.91 -3.21 18.17
CA ASP A 328 4.50 -4.02 17.03
C ASP A 328 3.00 -4.37 17.06
N ALA A 329 2.32 -4.15 18.19
CA ALA A 329 1.04 -4.79 18.47
C ALA A 329 -0.20 -3.89 18.67
N LEU A 330 -0.11 -2.54 18.75
CA LEU A 330 -1.34 -1.76 18.98
C LEU A 330 -1.47 -0.36 18.35
N VAL A 331 -2.74 -0.08 18.05
CA VAL A 331 -3.40 1.14 17.54
C VAL A 331 -3.42 1.28 16.02
N TYR A 332 -4.57 0.90 15.44
CA TYR A 332 -4.93 1.20 14.05
C TYR A 332 -5.22 2.69 13.92
N LEU A 333 -4.20 3.45 13.56
CA LEU A 333 -4.35 4.85 13.22
C LEU A 333 -4.63 4.97 11.72
N ARG A 334 -5.87 5.29 11.36
CA ARG A 334 -6.16 5.77 10.00
C ARG A 334 -5.66 7.23 9.92
N PRO A 335 -4.73 7.56 9.01
CA PRO A 335 -4.41 8.96 8.76
C PRO A 335 -5.68 9.67 8.26
N LEU A 336 -5.99 10.85 8.78
CA LEU A 336 -7.16 11.59 8.32
C LEU A 336 -6.91 12.07 6.89
N ARG A 337 -7.69 11.58 5.93
CA ARG A 337 -7.64 12.09 4.55
C ARG A 337 -8.47 13.37 4.46
N ARG A 338 -7.82 14.53 4.54
CA ARG A 338 -8.40 15.78 4.00
C ARG A 338 -7.87 15.98 2.59
N TRP A 339 -8.74 15.86 1.60
CA TRP A 339 -8.47 16.35 0.26
C TRP A 339 -8.36 17.88 0.30
N ARG A 340 -7.20 18.43 -0.04
CA ARG A 340 -6.98 19.89 -0.15
C ARG A 340 -6.54 20.24 -1.56
N SER A 341 -7.00 21.39 -2.04
CA SER A 341 -6.46 22.03 -3.23
C SER A 341 -5.02 22.50 -2.93
N ALA A 342 -4.11 22.35 -3.90
CA ALA A 342 -2.78 22.95 -3.80
C ALA A 342 -2.92 24.47 -3.69
N GLY A 343 -2.62 25.04 -2.51
CA GLY A 343 -2.72 26.49 -2.23
C GLY A 343 -3.53 26.86 -0.98
N GLN A 344 -4.18 25.90 -0.30
CA GLN A 344 -4.84 26.19 0.98
C GLN A 344 -3.82 26.21 2.12
N GLU A 345 -3.54 27.39 2.68
CA GLU A 345 -2.60 27.55 3.82
C GLU A 345 -2.98 26.68 5.02
N LEU A 346 -1.95 26.17 5.71
CA LEU A 346 -2.06 25.45 6.97
C LEU A 346 -2.62 26.38 8.04
N ARG A 347 -3.87 26.16 8.46
CA ARG A 347 -4.29 26.55 9.81
C ARG A 347 -3.59 25.61 10.79
N THR A 348 -2.70 26.16 11.59
CA THR A 348 -1.87 25.48 12.61
C THR A 348 -2.67 24.89 13.78
N ASP A 349 -3.98 25.10 13.79
CA ASP A 349 -4.88 24.93 14.91
C ASP A 349 -5.89 23.77 14.71
N GLU A 350 -5.82 23.03 13.60
CA GLU A 350 -6.79 21.98 13.25
C GLU A 350 -6.22 20.55 13.24
N GLY A 351 -5.53 20.18 14.32
CA GLY A 351 -5.20 18.78 14.64
C GLY A 351 -5.92 18.34 15.91
N HIS A 352 -7.18 17.91 15.81
CA HIS A 352 -7.88 17.39 16.99
C HIS A 352 -7.55 15.91 17.20
N ILE A 353 -7.00 15.54 18.35
CA ILE A 353 -7.08 14.16 18.84
C ILE A 353 -8.50 13.98 19.36
N VAL A 354 -9.23 12.95 18.91
CA VAL A 354 -10.49 12.57 19.56
C VAL A 354 -10.22 11.34 20.39
N ILE A 355 -10.23 11.55 21.70
CA ILE A 355 -10.25 10.48 22.69
C ILE A 355 -11.72 10.28 23.05
N ARG A 356 -12.30 9.13 22.66
CA ARG A 356 -13.57 8.68 23.24
C ARG A 356 -13.25 7.67 24.32
N ALA A 357 -13.37 8.10 25.57
CA ALA A 357 -13.41 7.21 26.72
C ALA A 357 -14.87 6.93 27.03
N GLY A 358 -15.30 5.68 26.85
CA GLY A 358 -16.57 5.17 27.35
C GLY A 358 -16.34 4.26 28.57
N GLU A 359 -17.41 3.84 29.23
CA GLU A 359 -17.31 2.91 30.37
C GLU A 359 -16.72 1.54 29.96
N ASP A 360 -16.73 1.20 28.66
CA ASP A 360 -16.29 -0.09 28.12
C ASP A 360 -14.92 -0.06 27.39
N GLY A 361 -14.18 1.07 27.42
CA GLY A 361 -12.84 1.12 26.83
C GLY A 361 -12.38 2.50 26.37
N VAL A 362 -11.09 2.58 25.99
CA VAL A 362 -10.44 3.79 25.49
C VAL A 362 -10.16 3.64 24.00
N LEU A 363 -10.89 4.40 23.17
CA LEU A 363 -10.57 4.54 21.75
C LEU A 363 -9.67 5.77 21.58
N VAL A 364 -8.41 5.55 21.19
CA VAL A 364 -7.45 6.63 20.87
C VAL A 364 -7.35 6.78 19.37
N GLU A 365 -8.08 7.75 18.80
CA GLU A 365 -7.95 8.13 17.40
C GLU A 365 -6.91 9.25 17.27
N LYS A 366 -5.68 8.91 16.86
CA LYS A 366 -4.61 9.89 16.58
C LYS A 366 -4.69 10.34 15.12
N ARG A 367 -5.11 11.58 14.90
CA ARG A 367 -5.23 12.18 13.57
C ARG A 367 -3.86 12.63 13.05
N TRP A 368 -3.29 11.87 12.12
CA TRP A 368 -2.15 12.35 11.33
C TRP A 368 -2.62 12.96 10.01
N MET A 369 -1.93 14.03 9.57
CA MET A 369 -1.83 14.38 8.16
C MET A 369 -0.81 13.42 7.53
N ALA A 370 -1.21 12.67 6.51
CA ALA A 370 -0.23 12.14 5.56
C ALA A 370 0.19 13.30 4.65
N GLU A 371 1.37 13.88 4.89
CA GLU A 371 1.94 14.85 3.94
C GLU A 371 2.58 14.10 2.77
N TYR A 372 2.01 14.28 1.57
CA TYR A 372 2.80 14.32 0.35
C TYR A 372 2.30 15.47 -0.53
N CYS A 373 3.10 16.53 -0.58
CA CYS A 373 3.05 17.51 -1.65
C CYS A 373 4.22 17.21 -2.60
N ILE A 374 3.94 16.66 -3.80
CA ILE A 374 4.93 16.69 -4.89
C ILE A 374 4.26 17.21 -6.16
N PRO A 375 4.46 18.50 -6.52
CA PRO A 375 3.84 19.06 -7.72
C PRO A 375 4.33 18.36 -9.00
N SER A 376 3.42 18.15 -9.95
CA SER A 376 3.73 17.74 -11.33
C SER A 376 4.51 18.83 -12.08
N HIS A 377 5.21 18.48 -13.17
CA HIS A 377 5.91 19.48 -14.00
C HIS A 377 4.94 20.50 -14.61
N SER A 378 3.70 20.11 -14.95
CA SER A 378 2.65 21.02 -15.44
C SER A 378 2.04 21.88 -14.33
N GLN A 379 2.03 21.42 -13.07
CA GLN A 379 1.68 22.27 -11.92
C GLN A 379 2.83 23.22 -11.55
N ARG A 380 4.10 22.85 -11.81
CA ARG A 380 5.24 23.78 -11.74
C ARG A 380 5.21 24.83 -12.86
N GLU A 381 4.68 24.48 -14.03
CA GLU A 381 4.47 25.42 -15.14
C GLU A 381 3.24 26.32 -14.89
N ASN A 382 2.11 25.78 -14.40
CA ASN A 382 0.92 26.58 -14.06
C ASN A 382 1.14 27.52 -12.87
N VAL A 383 1.99 27.18 -11.90
CA VAL A 383 2.41 28.13 -10.85
C VAL A 383 3.27 29.25 -11.44
N LYS A 384 4.18 28.92 -12.38
CA LYS A 384 4.94 29.93 -13.13
C LYS A 384 4.06 30.76 -14.09
N ASP A 385 2.99 30.19 -14.63
CA ASP A 385 2.05 30.88 -15.53
C ASP A 385 1.00 31.69 -14.78
N VAL A 386 0.70 31.36 -13.52
CA VAL A 386 -0.05 32.22 -12.60
C VAL A 386 0.83 33.37 -12.08
N GLU A 387 2.11 33.13 -11.80
CA GLU A 387 3.09 34.18 -11.46
C GLU A 387 3.40 35.11 -12.65
N ARG A 388 3.45 34.57 -13.88
CA ARG A 388 3.57 35.37 -15.13
C ARG A 388 2.24 35.98 -15.56
N GLY A 389 1.11 35.35 -15.26
CA GLY A 389 -0.24 35.84 -15.55
C GLY A 389 -0.64 37.02 -14.66
N LEU A 390 -0.08 37.11 -13.46
CA LEU A 390 -0.12 38.32 -12.62
C LEU A 390 0.70 39.49 -13.20
N SER A 391 1.50 39.26 -14.26
CA SER A 391 2.21 40.30 -15.01
C SER A 391 1.51 40.78 -16.28
N THR A 392 0.39 40.17 -16.71
CA THR A 392 -0.27 40.55 -17.98
C THR A 392 -1.81 40.41 -17.93
N GLY A 393 -2.47 41.33 -17.22
CA GLY A 393 -3.93 41.50 -17.35
C GLY A 393 -4.57 42.42 -16.31
N THR A 394 -4.48 43.73 -16.49
CA THR A 394 -5.21 44.72 -15.67
C THR A 394 -6.58 45.06 -16.26
N SER A 395 -7.44 45.59 -15.37
CA SER A 395 -8.57 46.52 -15.63
C SER A 395 -9.95 45.87 -15.55
N SER A 396 -10.67 45.97 -14.42
CA SER A 396 -11.41 47.21 -14.15
C SER A 396 -11.83 47.41 -12.68
N GLN A 397 -11.23 46.69 -11.72
CA GLN A 397 -11.36 47.01 -10.28
C GLN A 397 -10.03 47.37 -9.59
N LEU A 398 -8.93 47.39 -10.36
CA LEU A 398 -7.62 47.93 -9.93
C LEU A 398 -7.45 49.43 -10.28
N SER A 399 -8.35 49.99 -11.11
CA SER A 399 -8.35 51.38 -11.59
C SER A 399 -8.92 52.41 -10.59
N ARG A 400 -9.26 51.98 -9.36
CA ARG A 400 -9.69 52.88 -8.29
C ARG A 400 -8.82 52.84 -7.03
N ALA A 401 -7.80 51.98 -6.98
CA ALA A 401 -6.81 51.94 -5.88
C ALA A 401 -5.42 52.44 -6.28
N LEU A 402 -5.12 52.56 -7.58
CA LEU A 402 -3.86 53.16 -8.08
C LEU A 402 -3.98 54.65 -8.44
N GLY A 403 -5.04 55.32 -7.98
CA GLY A 403 -5.35 56.73 -8.27
C GLY A 403 -4.90 57.73 -7.21
N SER A 404 -4.04 57.36 -6.26
CA SER A 404 -3.52 58.30 -5.27
C SER A 404 -2.01 58.16 -5.13
N LEU A 405 -1.24 58.72 -6.08
CA LEU A 405 0.14 59.18 -5.87
C LEU A 405 0.58 60.08 -7.05
N THR A 406 0.32 61.38 -6.91
CA THR A 406 1.07 62.53 -7.44
C THR A 406 1.34 63.37 -6.18
N THR A 407 2.52 63.75 -5.73
CA THR A 407 3.76 64.36 -6.29
C THR A 407 4.82 64.25 -5.15
N HIS A 408 6.15 64.16 -5.28
CA HIS A 408 7.12 65.05 -5.95
C HIS A 408 8.57 64.50 -5.70
N ASN A 409 9.45 64.59 -6.72
CA ASN A 409 10.86 65.09 -6.70
C ASN A 409 11.89 64.55 -5.67
N VAL A 410 13.20 64.35 -5.93
CA VAL A 410 14.12 64.86 -6.98
C VAL A 410 15.51 64.16 -6.87
N ASP A 411 16.20 64.01 -8.02
CA ASP A 411 17.66 63.90 -8.34
C ASP A 411 18.60 62.94 -7.55
N GLY A 412 19.59 62.21 -8.10
CA GLY A 412 20.40 62.29 -9.32
C GLY A 412 21.55 61.22 -9.25
N PRO A 413 22.52 61.14 -10.20
CA PRO A 413 22.81 59.85 -10.85
C PRO A 413 24.30 59.42 -11.02
N TRP A 414 24.50 58.22 -11.59
CA TRP A 414 25.68 57.60 -12.27
C TRP A 414 26.85 57.01 -11.44
N PRO A 415 27.66 56.09 -12.00
CA PRO A 415 27.69 55.57 -13.39
C PRO A 415 27.30 54.10 -13.60
#